data_AF-J9FNZ7-F1
#
_entry.id   AF-J9FNZ7-F1
#
_cell.length_a   1.000
_cell.length_b   1.000
_cell.length_c   1.000
_cell.angle_alpha   90.00
_cell.angle_beta   90.00
_cell.angle_gamma   90.00
#
_symmetry.space_group_name_H-M   'P 1'
#
loop_
_entity.id
_entity.type
_entity.pdbx_description
1 polymer ?
#
loop_
_entity_poly.entity_id
_entity_poly.type
_entity_poly.pdbx_seq_one_letter_code
_entity_poly.pdbx_strand_id
1 'polypeptide(L)'
;FMNGVGTLLFIFITKGKAPAYLGSSFAFLAPAGIVISKFGYEYALGGFVAVGFCGCILALIIYKFGSDWIDIVLPPAAMGPVVALIGLELSGTAAKNAGMLDETLVPGNVIVFLVTLGVAVFGSVVFRKFLSVIPILIAIICGYIAAIA
;
A
#
# COMPACT_ATOMS: atom_id res chain seq x y z
N PHE A 1 11.84 6.63 5.47
CA PHE A 1 13.25 6.78 5.06
C PHE A 1 13.74 5.59 4.24
N MET A 2 13.82 4.37 4.80
CA MET A 2 14.33 3.17 4.08
C MET A 2 13.61 2.87 2.76
N ASN A 3 12.30 3.06 2.67
CA ASN A 3 11.54 2.95 1.42
C ASN A 3 12.06 3.87 0.30
N GLY A 4 12.49 5.09 0.65
CA GLY A 4 13.10 6.01 -0.30
C GLY A 4 14.47 5.53 -0.78
N VAL A 5 15.31 5.05 0.15
CA VAL A 5 16.61 4.44 -0.19
C VAL A 5 16.42 3.21 -1.08
N GLY A 6 15.50 2.32 -0.71
CA GLY A 6 15.15 1.14 -1.49
C GLY A 6 14.64 1.50 -2.88
N THR A 7 13.81 2.53 -3.00
CA THR A 7 13.32 3.00 -4.31
C THR A 7 14.45 3.50 -5.20
N LEU A 8 15.39 4.28 -4.64
CA LEU A 8 16.57 4.73 -5.39
C LEU A 8 17.45 3.54 -5.83
N LEU A 9 17.65 2.56 -4.95
CA LEU A 9 18.36 1.34 -5.26
C LEU A 9 17.66 0.53 -6.36
N PHE A 10 16.33 0.42 -6.32
CA PHE A 10 15.53 -0.23 -7.35
C PHE A 10 15.67 0.47 -8.71
N ILE A 11 15.56 1.79 -8.75
CA ILE A 11 15.73 2.58 -9.98
C ILE A 11 17.15 2.38 -10.53
N PHE A 12 18.17 2.37 -9.66
CA PHE A 12 19.55 2.14 -10.06
C PHE A 12 19.76 0.73 -10.66
N ILE A 13 19.29 -0.32 -9.97
CA ILE A 13 19.41 -1.72 -10.41
C ILE A 13 18.65 -1.94 -11.73
N THR A 14 17.46 -1.37 -11.87
CA THR A 14 16.64 -1.48 -13.10
C THR A 14 17.08 -0.53 -14.21
N LYS A 15 18.13 0.28 -13.98
CA LYS A 15 18.65 1.29 -14.93
C LYS A 15 17.57 2.27 -15.40
N GLY A 16 16.64 2.62 -14.51
CA GLY A 16 15.54 3.54 -14.80
C GLY A 16 14.50 3.04 -15.81
N LYS A 17 14.48 1.74 -16.13
CA LYS A 17 13.55 1.16 -17.10
C LYS A 17 12.15 0.90 -16.55
N ALA A 18 12.01 0.77 -15.23
CA ALA A 18 10.75 0.50 -14.55
C ALA A 18 10.43 1.62 -13.55
N PRO A 19 9.38 2.42 -13.77
CA PRO A 19 8.95 3.42 -12.81
C PRO A 19 8.15 2.75 -11.69
N ALA A 20 8.79 2.51 -10.54
CA ALA A 20 8.11 1.99 -9.35
C ALA A 20 8.59 2.68 -8.07
N TYR A 21 7.68 2.83 -7.11
CA TYR A 21 7.97 3.30 -5.75
C TYR A 21 7.81 2.14 -4.78
N LEU A 22 8.83 1.88 -3.96
CA LEU A 22 8.78 0.81 -2.95
C LEU A 22 8.11 1.34 -1.68
N GLY A 23 6.82 1.04 -1.54
CA GLY A 23 6.05 1.32 -0.32
C GLY A 23 6.14 0.20 0.72
N SER A 24 5.59 0.47 1.91
CA SER A 24 5.39 -0.57 2.91
C SER A 24 4.33 -1.56 2.42
N SER A 25 4.65 -2.86 2.40
CA SER A 25 3.71 -3.87 1.93
C SER A 25 2.69 -4.23 3.00
N PHE A 26 1.42 -4.05 2.66
CA PHE A 26 0.28 -4.33 3.53
C PHE A 26 0.07 -5.83 3.80
N ALA A 27 0.60 -6.71 2.95
CA ALA A 27 0.56 -8.15 3.16
C ALA A 27 1.24 -8.59 4.47
N PHE A 28 2.12 -7.73 5.04
CA PHE A 28 2.77 -8.00 6.31
C PHE A 28 1.98 -7.52 7.53
N LEU A 29 0.90 -6.75 7.38
CA LEU A 29 0.22 -6.11 8.51
C LEU A 29 -0.34 -7.15 9.51
N ALA A 30 -1.11 -8.12 9.00
CA ALA A 30 -1.69 -9.18 9.80
C ALA A 30 -0.63 -10.12 10.44
N PRO A 31 0.30 -10.74 9.69
CA PRO A 31 1.28 -11.65 10.28
C PRO A 31 2.28 -10.92 11.20
N ALA A 32 2.71 -9.71 10.85
CA ALA A 32 3.59 -8.93 11.73
C ALA A 32 2.89 -8.55 13.02
N GLY A 33 1.60 -8.15 12.97
CA GLY A 33 0.83 -7.86 14.18
C GLY A 33 0.77 -9.04 15.15
N ILE A 34 0.58 -10.26 14.64
CA ILE A 34 0.59 -11.48 15.45
C ILE A 34 1.98 -11.76 16.04
N VAL A 35 3.04 -11.63 15.24
CA VAL A 35 4.41 -11.87 15.71
C VAL A 35 4.83 -10.84 16.76
N ILE A 36 4.53 -9.56 16.52
CA ILE A 36 4.85 -8.48 17.44
C ILE A 36 4.12 -8.69 18.77
N SER A 37 2.84 -9.05 18.75
CA SER A 37 2.06 -9.25 19.98
C SER A 37 2.48 -10.48 20.79
N LYS A 38 2.97 -11.54 20.14
CA LYS A 38 3.36 -12.79 20.83
C LYS A 38 4.83 -12.89 21.18
N PHE A 39 5.71 -12.41 20.30
CA PHE A 39 7.16 -12.64 20.37
C PHE A 39 7.95 -11.33 20.45
N GLY A 40 7.36 -10.20 20.07
CA GLY A 40 8.00 -8.89 20.10
C GLY A 40 8.47 -8.39 18.73
N TYR A 41 8.80 -7.10 18.68
CA TYR A 41 9.11 -6.40 17.43
C TYR A 41 10.39 -6.89 16.74
N GLU A 42 11.40 -7.28 17.53
CA GLU A 42 12.69 -7.76 17.01
C GLU A 42 12.54 -9.03 16.17
N TYR A 43 11.64 -9.93 16.56
CA TYR A 43 11.34 -11.14 15.81
C TYR A 43 10.64 -10.84 14.48
N ALA A 44 9.77 -9.82 14.45
CA ALA A 44 9.16 -9.38 13.19
C ALA A 44 10.21 -8.81 12.23
N LEU A 45 11.18 -8.03 12.73
CA LEU A 45 12.30 -7.53 11.93
C LEU A 45 13.13 -8.67 11.33
N GLY A 46 13.46 -9.69 12.13
CA GLY A 46 14.16 -10.88 11.64
C GLY A 46 13.36 -11.60 10.55
N GLY A 47 12.04 -11.70 10.72
CA GLY A 47 11.12 -12.24 9.71
C GLY A 47 11.15 -11.44 8.41
N PHE A 48 11.15 -10.10 8.47
CA PHE A 48 11.23 -9.26 7.28
C PHE A 48 12.54 -9.45 6.51
N VAL A 49 13.67 -9.59 7.22
CA VAL A 49 14.97 -9.88 6.59
C VAL A 49 14.95 -11.24 5.88
N ALA A 50 14.41 -12.27 6.55
CA ALA A 50 14.30 -13.61 5.96
C ALA A 50 13.43 -13.62 4.70
N VAL A 51 12.27 -12.94 4.72
CA VAL A 51 11.39 -12.84 3.55
C VAL A 51 12.06 -12.06 2.41
N GLY A 52 12.78 -10.98 2.72
CA GLY A 52 13.56 -10.24 1.73
C GLY A 52 14.61 -11.13 1.05
N PHE A 53 15.30 -11.98 1.84
CA PHE A 53 16.26 -12.94 1.32
C PHE A 53 15.60 -14.01 0.43
N CYS A 54 14.45 -14.56 0.83
CA CYS A 54 13.66 -15.46 -0.01
C CYS A 54 13.24 -14.78 -1.33
N GLY A 55 12.90 -13.50 -1.29
CA GLY A 55 12.63 -12.70 -2.48
C GLY A 55 13.82 -12.59 -3.43
N CYS A 56 15.04 -12.41 -2.90
CA CYS A 56 16.28 -12.43 -3.69
C CYS A 56 16.51 -13.80 -4.35
N ILE A 57 16.29 -14.90 -3.62
CA ILE A 57 16.39 -16.26 -4.19
C ILE A 57 15.38 -16.43 -5.31
N LEU A 58 14.13 -16.02 -5.10
CA LEU A 58 13.09 -16.12 -6.12
C LEU A 58 13.45 -15.29 -7.36
N ALA A 59 14.02 -14.09 -7.18
CA ALA A 59 14.49 -13.27 -8.30
C ALA A 59 15.60 -13.97 -9.10
N LEU A 60 16.52 -14.68 -8.45
CA LEU A 60 17.56 -15.48 -9.13
C LEU A 60 16.97 -16.67 -9.90
N ILE A 61 15.94 -17.32 -9.35
CA ILE A 61 15.22 -18.40 -10.03
C ILE A 61 14.56 -17.86 -11.30
N ILE A 62 13.83 -16.74 -11.20
CA ILE A 62 13.19 -16.09 -12.35
C ILE A 62 14.23 -15.66 -13.38
N TYR A 63 15.38 -15.13 -12.94
CA TYR A 63 16.46 -14.77 -13.85
C TYR A 63 17.00 -15.97 -14.66
N LYS A 64 17.04 -17.17 -14.06
CA LYS A 64 17.57 -18.38 -14.70
C LYS A 64 16.53 -19.13 -15.55
N PHE A 65 15.29 -19.23 -15.08
CA PHE A 65 14.25 -20.06 -15.68
C PHE A 65 13.17 -19.29 -16.44
N GLY A 66 13.21 -17.95 -16.38
CA GLY A 66 12.13 -17.10 -16.91
C GLY A 66 10.92 -16.99 -15.99
N SER A 67 9.90 -16.28 -16.45
CA SER A 67 8.69 -15.94 -15.70
C SER A 67 7.45 -16.73 -16.11
N ASP A 68 7.50 -17.52 -17.19
CA ASP A 68 6.29 -18.13 -17.80
C ASP A 68 5.55 -19.08 -16.84
N TRP A 69 6.28 -19.72 -15.92
CA TRP A 69 5.70 -20.58 -14.90
C TRP A 69 4.86 -19.81 -13.87
N ILE A 70 5.10 -18.50 -13.69
CA ILE A 70 4.35 -17.64 -12.77
C ILE A 70 2.90 -17.53 -13.27
N ASP A 71 2.67 -17.42 -14.57
CA ASP A 71 1.32 -17.35 -15.13
C ASP A 71 0.53 -18.66 -14.96
N ILE A 72 1.23 -19.79 -14.76
CA ILE A 72 0.61 -21.09 -14.44
C ILE A 72 0.24 -21.16 -12.96
N VAL A 73 1.13 -20.68 -12.07
CA VAL A 73 0.92 -20.73 -10.61
C VAL A 73 -0.06 -19.64 -10.14
N LEU A 74 0.03 -18.45 -10.75
CA LEU A 74 -0.75 -17.25 -10.45
C LEU A 74 -1.34 -16.69 -11.75
N PRO A 75 -2.32 -17.37 -12.36
CA PRO A 75 -2.96 -16.86 -13.57
C PRO A 75 -3.65 -15.51 -13.31
N PRO A 76 -3.91 -14.70 -14.36
CA PRO A 76 -4.59 -13.41 -14.20
C PRO A 76 -5.93 -13.48 -13.46
N ALA A 77 -6.65 -14.59 -13.65
CA ALA A 77 -7.90 -14.88 -12.94
C ALA A 77 -7.73 -15.03 -11.42
N ALA A 78 -6.53 -15.36 -10.93
CA ALA A 78 -6.20 -15.42 -9.50
C ALA A 78 -5.55 -14.12 -9.01
N MET A 79 -4.66 -13.51 -9.81
CA MET A 79 -3.95 -12.28 -9.41
C MET A 79 -4.90 -11.11 -9.15
N GLY A 80 -5.90 -10.89 -10.03
CA GLY A 80 -6.86 -9.79 -9.89
C GLY A 80 -7.62 -9.84 -8.57
N PRO A 81 -8.29 -10.96 -8.23
CA PRO A 81 -8.94 -11.15 -6.95
C PRO A 81 -8.02 -10.98 -5.74
N VAL A 82 -6.79 -11.50 -5.78
CA VAL A 82 -5.83 -11.34 -4.68
C VAL A 82 -5.52 -9.86 -4.42
N VAL A 83 -5.27 -9.08 -5.48
CA VAL A 83 -5.04 -7.63 -5.36
C VAL A 83 -6.28 -6.91 -4.81
N ALA A 84 -7.48 -7.28 -5.28
CA ALA A 84 -8.73 -6.69 -4.79
C ALA A 84 -8.98 -7.02 -3.31
N LEU A 85 -8.69 -8.26 -2.88
CA LEU A 85 -8.83 -8.69 -1.49
C LEU A 85 -7.86 -7.94 -0.56
N ILE A 86 -6.62 -7.70 -0.98
CA ILE A 86 -5.68 -6.87 -0.20
C ILE A 86 -6.26 -5.46 0.00
N GLY A 87 -6.83 -4.85 -1.05
CA GLY A 87 -7.49 -3.55 -0.94
C GLY A 87 -8.69 -3.56 -0.01
N LEU A 88 -9.52 -4.61 -0.09
CA LEU A 88 -10.70 -4.79 0.76
C LEU A 88 -10.33 -5.00 2.23
N GLU A 89 -9.32 -5.81 2.52
CA GLU A 89 -8.80 -6.06 3.87
C GLU A 89 -8.32 -4.74 4.52
N LEU A 90 -7.69 -3.87 3.74
CA LEU A 90 -7.21 -2.58 4.20
C LEU A 90 -8.32 -1.54 4.43
N SER A 91 -9.43 -1.66 3.70
CA SER A 91 -10.55 -0.74 3.83
C SER A 91 -11.08 -0.65 5.27
N GLY A 92 -11.08 -1.78 6.00
CA GLY A 92 -11.50 -1.82 7.41
C GLY A 92 -10.54 -1.05 8.33
N THR A 93 -9.23 -1.18 8.13
CA THR A 93 -8.23 -0.43 8.90
C THR A 93 -8.32 1.07 8.58
N ALA A 94 -8.53 1.43 7.31
CA ALA A 94 -8.72 2.81 6.90
C ALA A 94 -9.98 3.43 7.52
N ALA A 95 -11.11 2.71 7.52
CA ALA A 95 -12.36 3.15 8.13
C ALA A 95 -12.22 3.31 9.66
N LYS A 96 -11.49 2.39 10.32
CA LYS A 96 -11.17 2.51 11.74
C LYS A 96 -10.34 3.76 12.04
N ASN A 97 -9.28 4.01 11.27
CA ASN A 97 -8.43 5.19 11.45
C ASN A 97 -9.17 6.50 11.18
N ALA A 98 -10.22 6.46 10.35
CA ALA A 98 -11.11 7.59 10.11
C ALA A 98 -12.17 7.78 11.21
N GLY A 99 -12.23 6.90 12.22
CA GLY A 99 -13.25 6.92 13.28
C GLY A 99 -14.65 6.56 12.79
N MET A 100 -14.77 5.90 11.63
CA MET A 100 -16.07 5.50 11.04
C MET A 100 -16.61 4.19 11.64
N LEU A 101 -15.78 3.47 12.39
CA LEU A 101 -16.12 2.21 13.05
C LEU A 101 -16.22 2.34 14.58
N ASP A 102 -16.16 3.56 15.10
CA ASP A 102 -16.25 3.83 16.54
C ASP A 102 -17.71 3.82 17.02
N GLU A 103 -17.96 3.48 18.29
CA GLU A 103 -19.32 3.43 18.86
C GLU A 103 -20.03 4.79 18.83
N THR A 104 -19.26 5.88 18.94
CA THR A 104 -19.77 7.25 18.83
C THR A 104 -19.14 7.94 17.63
N LEU A 105 -19.94 8.18 16.60
CA LEU A 105 -19.51 8.94 15.44
C LEU A 105 -19.39 10.43 15.78
N VAL A 106 -18.17 10.94 15.76
CA VAL A 106 -17.90 12.38 15.89
C VAL A 106 -18.23 13.05 14.54
N PRO A 107 -19.15 14.02 14.48
CA PRO A 107 -19.55 14.66 13.22
C PRO A 107 -18.37 15.24 12.44
N GLY A 108 -17.36 15.80 13.13
CA GLY A 108 -16.13 16.30 12.53
C GLY A 108 -15.35 15.23 11.75
N ASN A 109 -15.21 14.03 12.31
CA ASN A 109 -14.51 12.92 11.64
C ASN A 109 -15.23 12.48 10.36
N VAL A 110 -16.57 12.48 10.39
CA VAL A 110 -17.40 12.15 9.22
C VAL A 110 -17.20 13.18 8.11
N ILE A 111 -17.18 14.47 8.45
CA ILE A 111 -16.96 15.55 7.47
C ILE A 111 -15.56 15.42 6.85
N VAL A 112 -14.52 15.27 7.68
CA VAL A 112 -13.14 15.10 7.18
C VAL A 112 -13.03 13.87 6.29
N PHE A 113 -13.62 12.74 6.69
CA PHE A 113 -13.64 11.51 5.91
C PHE A 113 -14.33 11.71 4.55
N LEU A 114 -15.54 12.27 4.53
CA LEU A 114 -16.30 12.49 3.30
C LEU A 114 -15.63 13.51 2.36
N VAL A 115 -15.06 14.59 2.90
CA VAL A 115 -14.32 15.57 2.10
C VAL A 115 -13.06 14.94 1.51
N THR A 116 -12.27 14.23 2.31
CA THR A 116 -11.04 13.58 1.84
C THR A 116 -11.34 12.51 0.79
N LEU A 117 -12.28 11.60 1.08
CA LEU A 117 -12.68 10.53 0.17
C LEU A 117 -13.30 11.10 -1.11
N GLY A 118 -14.21 12.07 -0.98
CA GLY A 118 -14.87 12.71 -2.10
C GLY A 118 -13.87 13.40 -3.03
N VAL A 119 -12.96 14.21 -2.49
CA VAL A 119 -11.92 14.88 -3.29
C VAL A 119 -10.98 13.86 -3.93
N ALA A 120 -10.64 12.76 -3.25
CA ALA A 120 -9.80 11.71 -3.85
C ALA A 120 -10.51 11.02 -5.04
N VAL A 121 -11.75 10.59 -4.85
CA VAL A 121 -12.53 9.85 -5.85
C VAL A 121 -12.89 10.76 -7.01
N PHE A 122 -13.56 11.89 -6.75
CA PHE A 122 -13.96 12.81 -7.82
C PHE A 122 -12.74 13.48 -8.45
N GLY A 123 -11.72 13.82 -7.68
CA GLY A 123 -10.47 14.36 -8.22
C GLY A 123 -9.77 13.41 -9.18
N SER A 124 -9.79 12.10 -8.90
CA SER A 124 -9.21 11.09 -9.80
C SER A 124 -9.92 10.98 -11.16
N VAL A 125 -11.18 11.40 -11.25
CA VAL A 125 -12.00 11.31 -12.48
C VAL A 125 -12.15 12.67 -13.17
N VAL A 126 -12.27 13.77 -12.41
CA VAL A 126 -12.62 15.11 -12.91
C VAL A 126 -11.39 15.96 -13.22
N PHE A 127 -10.30 15.80 -12.47
CA PHE A 127 -9.11 16.61 -12.70
C PHE A 127 -8.48 16.33 -14.05
N ARG A 128 -7.94 17.38 -14.67
CA ARG A 128 -7.31 17.31 -16.00
C ARG A 128 -5.86 17.78 -15.91
N LYS A 129 -5.05 17.32 -16.87
CA LYS A 129 -3.63 17.70 -16.99
C LYS A 129 -2.86 17.33 -15.70
N PHE A 130 -2.04 18.24 -15.18
CA PHE A 130 -1.20 18.01 -14.00
C PHE A 130 -2.00 17.58 -12.75
N LEU A 131 -3.22 18.12 -12.57
CA LEU A 131 -4.02 17.82 -11.39
C LEU A 131 -4.52 16.36 -11.35
N SER A 132 -4.64 15.71 -12.51
CA SER A 132 -4.96 14.27 -12.60
C SER A 132 -3.83 13.37 -12.12
N VAL A 133 -2.60 13.89 -12.02
CA VAL A 133 -1.42 13.12 -11.58
C VAL A 133 -1.33 13.06 -10.05
N ILE A 134 -1.87 14.07 -9.35
CA ILE A 134 -1.75 14.22 -7.90
C ILE A 134 -3.11 14.35 -7.15
N PRO A 135 -4.20 13.66 -7.54
CA PRO A 135 -5.50 13.82 -6.91
C PRO A 135 -5.49 13.44 -5.42
N ILE A 136 -4.70 12.43 -5.05
CA ILE A 136 -4.54 11.98 -3.67
C ILE A 136 -3.89 13.07 -2.80
N LEU A 137 -2.90 13.79 -3.32
CA LEU A 137 -2.24 14.87 -2.58
C LEU A 137 -3.22 16.02 -2.30
N ILE A 138 -4.03 16.37 -3.31
CA ILE A 138 -5.06 17.40 -3.19
C ILE A 138 -6.11 16.99 -2.15
N ALA A 139 -6.54 15.72 -2.17
CA ALA A 139 -7.47 15.18 -1.19
C ALA A 139 -6.95 15.31 0.25
N ILE A 140 -5.67 15.00 0.48
CA ILE A 140 -5.02 15.16 1.80
C ILE A 140 -5.05 16.63 2.24
N ILE A 141 -4.70 17.57 1.36
CA ILE A 141 -4.72 19.01 1.67
C ILE A 141 -6.15 19.46 2.03
N CYS A 142 -7.15 19.10 1.23
CA CYS A 142 -8.55 19.42 1.51
C CYS A 142 -9.04 18.80 2.82
N GLY A 143 -8.65 17.55 3.11
CA GLY A 143 -8.95 16.86 4.37
C GLY A 143 -8.37 17.59 5.58
N TYR A 144 -7.11 18.04 5.51
CA TYR A 144 -6.50 18.82 6.59
C TYR A 144 -7.19 20.17 6.79
N ILE A 145 -7.57 20.86 5.72
CA ILE A 145 -8.33 22.11 5.83
C ILE A 145 -9.68 21.86 6.53
N ALA A 146 -10.39 20.79 6.15
CA ALA A 146 -11.65 20.41 6.77
C ALA A 146 -11.50 19.96 8.24
N ALA A 147 -10.31 19.51 8.66
CA ALA A 147 -10.05 19.13 10.04
C ALA A 147 -9.78 20.32 10.96
N ILE A 148 -9.36 21.45 10.40
CA ILE A 148 -9.04 22.69 11.14
C ILE A 148 -10.25 23.63 11.21
N ALA A 149 -11.15 23.57 10.22
CA ALA A 149 -12.38 24.35 10.13
C ALA A 149 -13.47 23.83 11.08
#